data_AF-A0A962XI06-F1
#
_entry.id   AF-A0A962XI06-F1
#
_cell.length_a   1.000
_cell.length_b   1.000
_cell.length_c   1.000
_cell.angle_alpha   90.00
_cell.angle_beta   90.00
_cell.angle_gamma   90.00
#
_symmetry.space_group_name_H-M   'P 1'
#
loop_
_entity.id
_entity.type
_entity.pdbx_description
1 polymer ?
#
loop_
_entity_poly.entity_id
_entity_poly.type
_entity_poly.pdbx_seq_one_letter_code
_entity_poly.pdbx_strand_id
1 'polypeptide(L)'
;MSAELTQPILSEDYPTAEAALNTALAQKDVPVLEAALGQRSYLLKTRAAAALGTVGQIGSVPKLRDCLAKHKMLVFGGTEQRLDHAQLVHTLVEALEKLTGQDFGPVNPDSVEAIEAVLMQVDRWLATQ
;
A
#
# COMPACT_ATOMS: atom_id res chain seq x y z
N MET A 1 -3.43 -21.89 -5.99
CA MET A 1 -2.43 -21.20 -6.84
C MET A 1 -1.87 -19.95 -6.16
N SER A 2 -2.61 -19.26 -5.29
CA SER A 2 -2.17 -18.04 -4.59
C SER A 2 -0.92 -18.20 -3.69
N ALA A 3 -0.66 -19.38 -3.13
CA ALA A 3 0.51 -19.63 -2.28
C ALA A 3 1.84 -19.71 -3.04
N GLU A 4 1.82 -20.02 -4.35
CA GLU A 4 3.06 -20.17 -5.14
C GLU A 4 3.70 -18.82 -5.48
N LEU A 5 2.91 -17.75 -5.56
CA LEU A 5 3.40 -16.41 -5.87
C LEU A 5 3.85 -15.63 -4.62
N THR A 6 3.47 -16.06 -3.42
CA THR A 6 3.89 -15.42 -2.17
C THR A 6 5.37 -15.64 -1.86
N GLN A 7 5.94 -16.78 -2.27
CA GLN A 7 7.38 -17.04 -2.11
C GLN A 7 8.26 -16.14 -2.98
N PRO A 8 8.05 -16.04 -4.30
CA PRO A 8 8.85 -15.17 -5.16
C PRO A 8 8.64 -13.69 -4.85
N ILE A 9 7.46 -13.27 -4.38
CA ILE A 9 7.23 -11.88 -4.01
C ILE A 9 7.91 -11.45 -2.73
N LEU A 10 8.36 -12.40 -1.90
CA LEU A 10 9.19 -12.18 -0.70
C LEU A 10 10.68 -12.42 -0.98
N SER A 11 11.04 -12.78 -2.21
CA SER A 11 12.44 -12.93 -2.60
C SER A 11 13.17 -11.59 -2.54
N GLU A 12 14.47 -11.62 -2.26
CA GLU A 12 15.35 -10.45 -2.33
C GLU A 12 15.63 -10.03 -3.78
N ASP A 13 15.41 -10.94 -4.74
CA ASP A 13 15.51 -10.68 -6.17
C ASP A 13 14.36 -9.78 -6.66
N TYR A 14 14.69 -8.52 -6.93
CA TYR A 14 13.78 -7.54 -7.55
C TYR A 14 13.05 -8.07 -8.81
N PRO A 15 13.72 -8.65 -9.83
CA PRO A 15 13.03 -9.09 -11.05
C PRO A 15 12.06 -10.25 -10.79
N THR A 16 12.40 -11.14 -9.86
CA THR A 16 11.55 -12.26 -9.45
C THR A 16 10.31 -11.75 -8.71
N ALA A 17 10.49 -10.82 -7.79
CA ALA A 17 9.39 -10.21 -7.05
C ALA A 17 8.48 -9.36 -7.95
N GLU A 18 9.05 -8.63 -8.91
CA GLU A 18 8.30 -7.86 -9.92
C GLU A 18 7.47 -8.76 -10.83
N ALA A 19 8.03 -9.87 -11.32
CA ALA A 19 7.31 -10.84 -12.15
C ALA A 19 6.15 -11.50 -11.38
N ALA A 20 6.38 -11.85 -10.11
CA ALA A 20 5.34 -12.36 -9.22
C ALA A 20 4.23 -11.32 -9.01
N LEU A 21 4.60 -10.05 -8.79
CA LEU A 21 3.65 -8.95 -8.62
C LEU A 21 2.79 -8.73 -9.87
N ASN A 22 3.41 -8.71 -11.05
CA ASN A 22 2.69 -8.57 -12.32
C ASN A 22 1.72 -9.74 -12.57
N THR A 23 2.11 -10.94 -12.20
CA THR A 23 1.25 -12.13 -12.31
C THR A 23 0.08 -12.03 -11.34
N ALA A 24 0.34 -11.64 -10.09
CA ALA A 24 -0.71 -11.42 -9.08
C ALA A 24 -1.68 -10.30 -9.49
N LEU A 25 -1.17 -9.22 -10.07
CA LEU A 25 -1.94 -8.14 -10.67
C LEU A 25 -2.87 -8.65 -11.78
N ALA A 26 -2.34 -9.44 -12.71
CA ALA A 26 -3.12 -10.02 -13.81
C ALA A 26 -4.23 -10.96 -13.30
N GLN A 27 -3.94 -11.70 -12.23
CA GLN A 27 -4.90 -12.61 -11.58
C GLN A 27 -5.81 -11.93 -10.56
N LYS A 28 -5.57 -10.65 -10.24
CA LYS A 28 -6.23 -9.90 -9.17
C LYS A 28 -6.15 -10.61 -7.81
N ASP A 29 -5.01 -11.23 -7.53
CA ASP A 29 -4.79 -12.08 -6.34
C ASP A 29 -4.42 -11.21 -5.13
N VAL A 30 -5.44 -10.77 -4.38
CA VAL A 30 -5.30 -9.88 -3.23
C VAL A 30 -4.31 -10.35 -2.16
N PRO A 31 -4.33 -11.61 -1.67
CA PRO A 31 -3.38 -12.02 -0.64
C PRO A 31 -1.92 -11.93 -1.08
N VAL A 32 -1.62 -12.08 -2.37
CA VAL A 32 -0.27 -11.91 -2.91
C VAL A 32 0.11 -10.43 -2.97
N LEU A 33 -0.82 -9.56 -3.38
CA LEU A 33 -0.62 -8.10 -3.36
C LEU A 33 -0.44 -7.56 -1.94
N GLU A 34 -1.16 -8.10 -0.96
CA GLU A 34 -0.99 -7.78 0.45
C GLU A 34 0.38 -8.22 0.98
N ALA A 35 0.87 -9.39 0.57
CA ALA A 35 2.22 -9.84 0.91
C ALA A 35 3.29 -8.92 0.31
N ALA A 36 3.06 -8.41 -0.90
CA ALA A 36 3.97 -7.46 -1.56
C ALA A 36 4.09 -6.12 -0.83
N LEU A 37 3.09 -5.69 -0.06
CA LEU A 37 3.21 -4.52 0.82
C LEU A 37 4.25 -4.73 1.95
N GLY A 38 4.62 -5.98 2.24
CA GLY A 38 5.69 -6.31 3.19
C GLY A 38 7.11 -6.17 2.62
N GLN A 39 7.26 -5.92 1.32
CA GLN A 39 8.57 -5.86 0.67
C GLN A 39 9.44 -4.70 1.14
N ARG A 40 10.77 -4.86 1.03
CA ARG A 40 11.71 -3.82 1.41
C ARG A 40 11.80 -2.71 0.36
N SER A 41 11.53 -3.05 -0.91
CA SER A 41 11.56 -2.11 -2.02
C SER A 41 10.30 -1.23 -2.05
N TYR A 42 10.48 0.09 -2.01
CA TYR A 42 9.38 1.05 -2.11
C TYR A 42 8.65 0.96 -3.46
N LEU A 43 9.39 0.76 -4.56
CA LEU A 43 8.80 0.59 -5.90
C LEU A 43 7.77 -0.54 -5.95
N LEU A 44 8.12 -1.70 -5.39
CA LEU A 44 7.22 -2.87 -5.35
C LEU A 44 6.01 -2.60 -4.44
N LYS A 45 6.22 -1.98 -3.28
CA LYS A 45 5.14 -1.55 -2.37
C LYS A 45 4.17 -0.59 -3.05
N THR A 46 4.67 0.42 -3.75
CA THR A 46 3.83 1.42 -4.45
C THR A 46 3.01 0.76 -5.54
N ARG A 47 3.60 -0.14 -6.34
CA ARG A 47 2.84 -0.91 -7.33
C ARG A 47 1.80 -1.81 -6.70
N ALA A 48 2.11 -2.49 -5.60
CA ALA A 48 1.16 -3.31 -4.87
C ALA A 48 -0.01 -2.49 -4.30
N ALA A 49 0.26 -1.32 -3.73
CA ALA A 49 -0.76 -0.38 -3.27
C ALA A 49 -1.68 0.08 -4.41
N ALA A 50 -1.11 0.50 -5.55
CA ALA A 50 -1.86 0.90 -6.74
C ALA A 50 -2.72 -0.25 -7.30
N ALA A 51 -2.16 -1.45 -7.30
CA ALA A 51 -2.85 -2.68 -7.69
C ALA A 51 -4.08 -2.92 -6.83
N LEU A 52 -3.93 -2.89 -5.51
CA LEU A 52 -5.03 -3.09 -4.56
C LEU A 52 -6.15 -2.05 -4.77
N GLY A 53 -5.79 -0.79 -5.00
CA GLY A 53 -6.75 0.27 -5.34
C GLY A 53 -7.49 0.03 -6.66
N THR A 54 -6.82 -0.57 -7.65
CA THR A 54 -7.42 -0.90 -8.96
C THR A 54 -8.26 -2.17 -8.92
N VAL A 55 -7.87 -3.16 -8.12
CA VAL A 55 -8.63 -4.39 -7.90
C VAL A 55 -9.96 -4.09 -7.24
N GLY A 56 -10.04 -3.02 -6.43
CA GLY A 56 -11.31 -2.55 -5.86
C GLY A 56 -11.80 -3.41 -4.70
N GLN A 57 -10.94 -4.24 -4.09
CA GLN A 57 -11.35 -5.08 -2.96
C GLN A 57 -11.31 -4.30 -1.65
N ILE A 58 -12.50 -4.03 -1.11
CA ILE A 58 -12.73 -3.42 0.20
C ILE A 58 -11.95 -4.13 1.32
N GLY A 59 -11.78 -5.45 1.23
CA GLY A 59 -11.00 -6.23 2.20
C GLY A 59 -9.53 -5.81 2.35
N SER A 60 -8.98 -5.06 1.39
CA SER A 60 -7.59 -4.58 1.39
C SER A 60 -7.40 -3.27 2.16
N VAL A 61 -8.50 -2.54 2.42
CA VAL A 61 -8.51 -1.26 3.17
C VAL A 61 -7.77 -1.35 4.52
N PRO A 62 -8.04 -2.34 5.41
CA PRO A 62 -7.31 -2.45 6.68
C PRO A 62 -5.81 -2.68 6.49
N LYS A 63 -5.39 -3.33 5.40
CA LYS A 63 -3.97 -3.58 5.11
C LYS A 63 -3.25 -2.34 4.62
N LEU A 64 -3.89 -1.57 3.75
CA LEU A 64 -3.39 -0.26 3.29
C LEU A 64 -3.24 0.70 4.48
N ARG A 65 -4.24 0.73 5.39
CA ARG A 65 -4.18 1.45 6.67
C ARG A 65 -2.98 1.03 7.51
N ASP A 66 -2.79 -0.27 7.75
CA ASP A 66 -1.66 -0.78 8.56
C ASP A 66 -0.31 -0.39 7.95
N CYS A 67 -0.21 -0.47 6.62
CA CYS A 67 1.00 -0.07 5.89
C CYS A 67 1.28 1.42 6.04
N LEU A 68 0.26 2.27 5.91
CA LEU A 68 0.36 3.71 6.11
C LEU A 68 0.76 4.06 7.56
N ALA A 69 0.18 3.38 8.55
CA ALA A 69 0.52 3.55 9.96
C ALA A 69 1.97 3.16 10.30
N LYS A 70 2.51 2.09 9.68
CA LYS A 70 3.94 1.74 9.81
C LYS A 70 4.84 2.82 9.24
N HIS A 71 4.44 3.40 8.11
CA HIS A 71 5.19 4.43 7.42
C HIS A 71 5.15 5.80 8.12
N LYS A 72 4.12 6.08 8.95
CA LYS A 72 4.07 7.25 9.84
C LYS A 72 5.23 7.33 10.85
N MET A 73 5.75 6.20 11.32
CA MET A 73 6.85 6.17 12.31
C MET A 73 8.26 6.07 11.70
N LEU A 74 8.35 5.97 10.37
CA LEU A 74 9.63 5.86 9.69
C LEU A 74 10.29 7.24 9.60
N VAL A 75 11.26 7.50 10.48
CA VAL A 75 12.15 8.65 10.38
C VAL A 75 13.18 8.35 9.28
N PHE A 76 13.04 8.99 8.11
CA PHE A 76 13.94 8.77 6.98
C PHE A 76 15.32 9.38 7.24
N GLY A 77 16.38 8.63 6.95
CA GLY A 77 17.77 9.08 7.07
C GLY A 77 18.32 9.77 5.81
N GLY A 78 17.57 9.81 4.70
CA GLY A 78 18.03 10.38 3.42
C GLY A 78 16.89 10.89 2.52
N THR A 79 17.22 11.78 1.59
CA THR A 79 16.26 12.49 0.70
C THR A 79 15.60 11.58 -0.34
N GLU A 80 16.32 10.59 -0.86
CA GLU A 80 15.80 9.65 -1.88
C GLU A 80 14.65 8.81 -1.31
N GLN A 81 14.83 8.26 -0.11
CA GLN A 81 13.80 7.50 0.59
C GLN A 81 12.55 8.33 0.91
N ARG A 82 12.73 9.64 1.03
CA ARG A 82 11.66 10.61 1.32
C ARG A 82 10.73 10.77 0.13
N LEU A 83 11.29 10.83 -1.09
CA LEU A 83 10.50 10.89 -2.32
C LEU A 83 9.73 9.59 -2.57
N ASP A 84 10.41 8.45 -2.43
CA ASP A 84 9.79 7.13 -2.55
C ASP A 84 8.68 6.91 -1.53
N HIS A 85 8.90 7.37 -0.30
CA HIS A 85 7.88 7.32 0.76
C HIS A 85 6.69 8.22 0.44
N ALA A 86 6.93 9.46 0.03
CA ALA A 86 5.88 10.38 -0.35
C ALA A 86 5.01 9.77 -1.46
N GLN A 87 5.64 9.22 -2.50
CA GLN A 87 4.96 8.54 -3.58
C GLN A 87 4.11 7.36 -3.08
N LEU A 88 4.66 6.51 -2.20
CA LEU A 88 3.93 5.40 -1.59
C LEU A 88 2.69 5.87 -0.83
N VAL A 89 2.84 6.90 0.01
CA VAL A 89 1.73 7.47 0.79
C VAL A 89 0.64 8.00 -0.13
N HIS A 90 1.00 8.79 -1.14
CA HIS A 90 0.04 9.29 -2.13
C HIS A 90 -0.73 8.15 -2.79
N THR A 91 -0.04 7.12 -3.25
CA THR A 91 -0.69 5.96 -3.88
C THR A 91 -1.58 5.17 -2.92
N LEU A 92 -1.18 5.02 -1.65
CA LEU A 92 -2.01 4.39 -0.62
C LEU A 92 -3.29 5.19 -0.37
N VAL A 93 -3.18 6.52 -0.29
CA VAL A 93 -4.32 7.43 -0.11
C VAL A 93 -5.25 7.34 -1.32
N GLU A 94 -4.73 7.50 -2.54
CA GLU A 94 -5.55 7.39 -3.76
C GLU A 94 -6.27 6.04 -3.87
N ALA A 95 -5.60 4.95 -3.47
CA ALA A 95 -6.22 3.63 -3.42
C ALA A 95 -7.35 3.58 -2.39
N LEU A 96 -7.15 4.16 -1.20
CA LEU A 96 -8.18 4.27 -0.17
C LEU A 96 -9.35 5.14 -0.63
N GLU A 97 -9.12 6.27 -1.30
CA GLU A 97 -10.18 7.15 -1.82
C GLU A 97 -11.05 6.40 -2.83
N LYS A 98 -10.42 5.67 -3.75
CA LYS A 98 -11.14 4.84 -4.72
C LYS A 98 -11.97 3.73 -4.07
N LEU A 99 -11.46 3.12 -3.00
CA LEU A 99 -12.12 2.00 -2.32
C LEU A 99 -13.26 2.46 -1.40
N THR A 100 -13.02 3.53 -0.63
CA THR A 100 -13.97 4.06 0.36
C THR A 100 -14.96 5.05 -0.24
N GLY A 101 -14.64 5.61 -1.42
CA GLY A 101 -15.39 6.71 -2.03
C GLY A 101 -15.29 8.02 -1.24
N GLN A 102 -14.39 8.10 -0.26
CA GLN A 102 -14.15 9.30 0.53
C GLN A 102 -13.03 10.13 -0.09
N ASP A 103 -13.13 11.45 0.04
CA ASP A 103 -12.07 12.40 -0.26
C ASP A 103 -11.26 12.63 1.03
N PHE A 104 -9.99 12.23 1.03
CA PHE A 104 -9.10 12.43 2.18
C PHE A 104 -8.33 13.76 2.11
N GLY A 105 -8.46 14.48 0.99
CA GLY A 105 -7.80 15.75 0.76
C GLY A 105 -6.28 15.65 0.57
N PRO A 106 -5.57 16.80 0.56
CA PRO A 106 -4.11 16.81 0.37
C PRO A 106 -3.40 16.22 1.59
N VAL A 107 -3.01 14.95 1.48
CA VAL A 107 -2.22 14.27 2.51
C VAL A 107 -0.77 14.67 2.36
N ASN A 108 -0.24 15.36 3.38
CA ASN A 108 1.18 15.66 3.45
C ASN A 108 1.92 14.43 4.02
N PRO A 109 2.74 13.72 3.23
CA PRO A 109 3.43 12.50 3.69
C PRO A 109 4.47 12.76 4.77
N ASP A 110 4.99 13.99 4.88
CA ASP A 110 5.90 14.39 5.97
C ASP A 110 5.15 14.76 7.26
N SER A 111 3.84 14.97 7.18
CA SER A 111 3.03 15.36 8.34
C SER A 111 2.34 14.17 8.96
N VAL A 112 2.82 13.81 10.16
CA VAL A 112 2.26 12.74 10.98
C VAL A 112 0.76 12.96 11.27
N GLU A 113 0.35 14.21 11.46
CA GLU A 113 -1.05 14.58 11.72
C GLU A 113 -1.93 14.35 10.48
N ALA A 114 -1.42 14.67 9.28
CA ALA A 114 -2.15 14.43 8.05
C ALA A 114 -2.37 12.92 7.83
N ILE A 115 -1.32 12.12 8.03
CA ILE A 115 -1.44 10.65 7.95
C ILE A 115 -2.42 10.13 9.02
N GLU A 116 -2.36 10.64 10.25
CA GLU A 116 -3.27 10.22 11.32
C GLU A 116 -4.73 10.57 11.03
N ALA A 117 -4.99 11.74 10.45
CA ALA A 117 -6.34 12.14 10.05
C ALA A 117 -6.94 11.15 9.04
N VAL A 118 -6.15 10.73 8.03
CA VAL A 118 -6.55 9.70 7.06
C VAL A 118 -6.85 8.38 7.77
N LEU A 119 -5.93 7.93 8.63
CA LEU A 119 -6.09 6.68 9.38
C LEU A 119 -7.36 6.69 10.22
N MET A 120 -7.66 7.79 10.92
CA MET A 120 -8.90 7.94 11.71
C MET A 120 -10.15 7.92 10.84
N GLN A 121 -10.13 8.57 9.67
CA GLN A 121 -11.27 8.53 8.75
C GLN A 121 -11.52 7.11 8.21
N VAL A 122 -10.46 6.41 7.82
CA VAL A 122 -10.54 5.01 7.38
C VAL A 122 -11.02 4.09 8.50
N ASP A 123 -10.55 4.29 9.74
CA ASP A 123 -10.98 3.52 10.91
C ASP A 123 -12.48 3.70 11.17
N ARG A 124 -12.95 4.95 11.10
CA ARG A 124 -14.38 5.28 11.21
C ARG A 124 -15.18 4.63 10.09
N TRP A 125 -14.68 4.64 8.86
CA TRP A 125 -15.35 3.99 7.74
C TRP A 125 -15.43 2.48 7.92
N LEU A 126 -14.34 1.84 8.36
CA LEU A 126 -14.30 0.41 8.66
C LEU A 126 -15.27 0.03 9.78
N ALA A 127 -15.46 0.90 10.78
CA ALA A 127 -16.48 0.70 11.82
C ALA A 127 -17.93 0.82 11.32
N THR A 128 -18.14 1.36 10.11
CA THR A 128 -19.46 1.51 9.47
C THR A 128 -19.75 0.48 8.38
N GLN A 129 -18.79 -0.39 8.01
CA GLN A 129 -18.97 -1.51 7.09
C GLN A 129 -19.37 -2.78 7.84
#